data_AF-A0A353PVP5-F1
#
_entry.id   AF-A0A353PVP5-F1
#
_cell.length_a   1.000
_cell.length_b   1.000
_cell.length_c   1.000
_cell.angle_alpha   90.00
_cell.angle_beta   90.00
_cell.angle_gamma   90.00
#
_symmetry.space_group_name_H-M   'P 1'
#
loop_
_entity.id
_entity.type
_entity.pdbx_description
1 polymer ?
#
loop_
_entity_poly.entity_id
_entity_poly.type
_entity_poly.pdbx_seq_one_letter_code
_entity_poly.pdbx_strand_id
1 'polypeptide(L)'
;MKVYFNLSLEGFSNCYVVTNPEKKAAIIIDPGTVTKEILLQIEREQLNLEAVLITHNHESHLKGLATLRKIYTPKIYAADY
;
A
#
# COMPACT_ATOMS: atom_id res chain seq x y z
N MET A 1 14.24 1.91 -8.55
CA MET A 1 13.32 1.97 -7.40
C MET A 1 12.66 3.33 -7.38
N LYS A 2 11.33 3.42 -7.19
CA LYS A 2 10.61 4.68 -6.98
C LYS A 2 9.77 4.59 -5.70
N VAL A 3 9.56 5.73 -5.05
CA VAL A 3 8.73 5.83 -3.84
C VAL A 3 7.71 6.93 -4.06
N TYR A 4 6.44 6.60 -3.84
CA TYR A 4 5.32 7.54 -3.90
C TYR A 4 4.74 7.67 -2.51
N PHE A 5 4.47 8.89 -2.07
CA PHE A 5 3.80 9.15 -0.80
C PHE A 5 2.34 9.54 -1.08
N ASN A 6 1.44 9.09 -0.21
CA ASN A 6 0.04 9.50 -0.18
C ASN A 6 -0.33 9.81 1.28
N LEU A 7 -0.77 11.04 1.53
CA LEU A 7 -1.24 11.44 2.85
C LEU A 7 -2.75 11.13 2.97
N SER A 8 -3.11 10.24 3.89
CA SER A 8 -4.51 10.07 4.29
C SER A 8 -4.92 11.23 5.20
N LEU A 9 -5.84 12.07 4.71
CA LEU A 9 -6.40 13.17 5.49
C LEU A 9 -7.38 12.70 6.58
N GLU A 10 -7.98 11.52 6.42
CA GLU A 10 -8.91 10.95 7.41
C GLU A 10 -8.19 10.55 8.69
N GLY A 11 -7.03 9.91 8.54
CA GLY A 11 -6.26 9.34 9.66
C GLY A 11 -4.97 10.08 9.99
N PHE A 12 -4.66 11.18 9.27
CA PHE A 12 -3.38 11.90 9.35
C PHE A 12 -2.17 10.96 9.32
N SER A 13 -2.19 10.00 8.39
CA SER A 13 -1.18 8.96 8.24
C SER A 13 -0.61 8.96 6.83
N ASN A 14 0.69 8.66 6.71
CA ASN A 14 1.33 8.47 5.42
C ASN A 14 1.21 7.01 4.98
N CYS A 15 0.80 6.83 3.73
CA CYS A 15 0.91 5.58 3.00
C CYS A 15 2.02 5.73 1.96
N TYR A 16 2.83 4.69 1.77
CA TYR A 16 3.89 4.69 0.75
C TYR A 16 3.69 3.56 -0.24
N VAL A 17 3.89 3.85 -1.52
CA VAL A 17 4.01 2.84 -2.58
C VAL A 17 5.46 2.79 -3.00
N VAL A 18 6.13 1.67 -2.77
CA VAL A 18 7.53 1.45 -3.17
C VAL A 18 7.53 0.50 -4.35
N THR A 19 8.13 0.91 -5.46
CA THR A 19 8.11 0.15 -6.72
C THR A 19 9.50 -0.29 -7.15
N ASN A 20 9.54 -1.48 -7.73
CA ASN A 20 10.66 -2.03 -8.46
C ASN A 20 10.23 -2.30 -9.92
N PRO A 21 10.43 -1.33 -10.83
CA PRO A 21 10.02 -1.48 -12.23
C PRO A 21 10.71 -2.65 -12.95
N GLU A 22 11.97 -2.96 -12.63
CA GLU A 22 12.72 -4.05 -13.25
C GLU A 22 12.07 -5.42 -12.99
N LYS A 23 11.52 -5.60 -11.78
CA LYS A 23 10.80 -6.82 -11.38
C LYS A 23 9.29 -6.73 -11.58
N LYS A 24 8.78 -5.61 -12.09
CA LYS A 24 7.35 -5.27 -12.09
C LYS A 24 6.68 -5.52 -10.74
N ALA A 25 7.32 -5.12 -9.65
CA ALA A 25 6.86 -5.38 -8.30
C ALA A 25 6.57 -4.08 -7.55
N ALA A 26 5.60 -4.13 -6.64
CA ALA A 26 5.30 -3.05 -5.71
C ALA A 26 5.04 -3.62 -4.31
N ILE A 27 5.36 -2.81 -3.30
CA ILE A 27 4.87 -2.98 -1.94
C ILE A 27 4.15 -1.71 -1.50
N ILE A 28 3.17 -1.87 -0.62
CA ILE A 28 2.51 -0.75 0.07
C ILE A 28 2.89 -0.79 1.54
N ILE A 29 3.19 0.37 2.12
CA ILE A 29 3.43 0.54 3.54
C ILE A 29 2.29 1.37 4.11
N ASP A 30 1.67 0.88 5.18
CA ASP A 30 0.61 1.55 5.94
C ASP A 30 -0.57 2.03 5.08
N PRO A 31 -1.35 1.12 4.47
CA PRO A 31 -2.54 1.48 3.71
C PRO A 31 -3.65 1.96 4.64
N GLY A 32 -3.56 3.19 5.11
CA GLY A 32 -4.60 3.86 5.88
C GLY A 32 -5.88 4.03 5.06
N THR A 33 -5.79 4.79 3.97
CA THR A 33 -6.89 4.94 3.01
C THR A 33 -6.34 4.66 1.61
N VAL A 34 -6.98 3.75 0.89
CA VAL A 34 -6.59 3.46 -0.51
C VAL A 34 -7.33 4.42 -1.41
N THR A 35 -6.60 5.31 -2.06
CA THR A 35 -7.15 6.22 -3.06
C THR A 35 -7.06 5.62 -4.46
N LYS A 36 -7.81 6.19 -5.42
CA LYS A 36 -7.75 5.76 -6.82
C LYS A 36 -6.36 5.96 -7.42
N GLU A 37 -5.65 7.00 -6.98
CA GLU A 37 -4.30 7.32 -7.45
C GLU A 37 -3.30 6.20 -7.10
N ILE A 38 -3.42 5.61 -5.90
CA ILE A 38 -2.59 4.46 -5.48
C ILE A 38 -2.82 3.26 -6.41
N LEU A 39 -4.09 2.95 -6.71
CA LEU A 39 -4.45 1.83 -7.59
C LEU A 39 -3.98 2.07 -9.03
N LEU A 40 -4.25 3.27 -9.57
CA LEU A 40 -3.83 3.66 -10.91
C LEU A 40 -2.30 3.61 -11.06
N GLN A 41 -1.55 3.91 -10.00
CA GLN A 41 -0.09 3.82 -10.02
C GLN A 41 0.39 2.37 -10.22
N ILE A 42 -0.25 1.41 -9.54
CA ILE A 42 0.04 -0.02 -9.69
C ILE A 42 -0.36 -0.49 -11.09
N GLU A 43 -1.55 -0.12 -11.55
CA GLU A 43 -2.10 -0.56 -12.84
C GLU A 43 -1.35 0.01 -14.05
N ARG A 44 -1.06 1.32 -14.07
CA ARG A 44 -0.39 1.98 -15.20
C ARG A 44 1.01 1.45 -15.45
N GLU A 45 1.75 1.16 -14.39
CA GLU A 45 3.09 0.59 -14.47
C GLU A 45 3.06 -0.96 -14.54
N GLN A 46 1.87 -1.58 -14.61
CA GLN A 46 1.66 -3.02 -14.65
C GLN A 46 2.42 -3.77 -13.54
N LEU A 47 2.39 -3.21 -12.33
CA LEU A 47 3.11 -3.73 -11.17
C LEU A 47 2.27 -4.80 -10.47
N ASN A 48 2.93 -5.84 -9.99
CA ASN A 48 2.37 -6.82 -9.08
C ASN A 48 2.52 -6.33 -7.64
N LEU A 49 1.41 -6.21 -6.90
CA LEU A 49 1.45 -5.88 -5.47
C LEU A 49 1.83 -7.13 -4.68
N GLU A 50 3.12 -7.27 -4.36
CA GLU A 50 3.66 -8.47 -3.73
C GLU A 50 3.41 -8.51 -2.23
N ALA A 51 3.45 -7.33 -1.58
CA ALA A 51 3.35 -7.24 -0.14
C ALA A 51 2.71 -5.94 0.34
N VAL A 52 2.13 -6.02 1.53
CA VAL A 52 1.73 -4.88 2.36
C VAL A 52 2.48 -4.99 3.68
N LEU A 53 3.10 -3.90 4.11
CA LEU A 53 3.80 -3.78 5.38
C LEU A 53 2.99 -2.85 6.29
N ILE A 54 2.75 -3.29 7.52
CA ILE A 54 2.13 -2.47 8.57
C ILE A 54 3.19 -2.16 9.61
N THR A 55 3.43 -0.88 9.86
CA THR A 55 4.45 -0.43 10.80
C THR A 55 4.05 -0.66 12.25
N HIS A 56 2.79 -0.41 12.60
CA HIS A 56 2.25 -0.61 13.94
C HIS A 56 0.71 -0.73 13.92
N ASN A 57 0.13 -1.22 15.02
CA ASN A 57 -1.30 -1.45 15.14
C ASN A 57 -2.07 -0.17 15.52
N HIS A 58 -2.21 0.73 14.54
CA HIS A 58 -3.08 1.89 14.64
C HIS A 58 -4.04 1.93 13.45
N GLU A 59 -5.32 2.19 13.72
CA GLU A 59 -6.39 2.05 12.74
C GLU A 59 -6.15 2.90 11.47
N SER A 60 -5.57 4.10 11.63
CA SER A 60 -5.23 4.98 10.51
C SER A 60 -4.18 4.42 9.54
N HIS A 61 -3.52 3.29 9.84
CA HIS A 61 -2.56 2.61 8.96
C HIS A 61 -3.14 1.30 8.36
N LEU A 62 -4.34 0.89 8.80
CA LEU A 62 -4.89 -0.45 8.54
C LEU A 62 -6.13 -0.46 7.64
N LYS A 63 -7.00 0.57 7.72
CA LYS A 63 -8.34 0.55 7.11
C LYS A 63 -8.33 0.18 5.61
N GLY A 64 -7.35 0.67 4.87
CA GLY A 64 -7.19 0.44 3.44
C GLY A 64 -6.81 -0.99 3.07
N LEU A 65 -6.30 -1.79 4.01
CA LEU A 65 -5.95 -3.19 3.78
C LEU A 65 -7.17 -4.02 3.34
N ALA A 66 -8.35 -3.75 3.91
CA ALA A 66 -9.59 -4.44 3.53
C ALA A 66 -9.96 -4.18 2.05
N THR A 67 -9.68 -2.98 1.54
CA THR A 67 -9.88 -2.64 0.14
C THR A 67 -8.84 -3.33 -0.75
N LEU A 68 -7.55 -3.29 -0.38
CA LEU A 68 -6.49 -3.95 -1.16
C LEU A 68 -6.74 -5.45 -1.31
N ARG A 69 -7.20 -6.13 -0.25
CA ARG A 69 -7.49 -7.58 -0.26
C ARG A 69 -8.68 -7.98 -1.13
N LYS A 70 -9.51 -7.03 -1.57
CA LYS A 70 -10.59 -7.28 -2.55
C LYS A 70 -10.09 -7.22 -3.99
N ILE A 71 -8.95 -6.58 -4.22
CA ILE A 71 -8.39 -6.30 -5.56
C ILE A 71 -7.17 -7.18 -5.84
N TYR A 72 -6.35 -7.43 -4.81
CA TYR A 72 -5.07 -8.11 -4.88
C TYR A 72 -4.95 -9.20 -3.82
N THR A 73 -3.91 -10.04 -3.96
CA THR A 73 -3.58 -11.11 -3.00
C THR A 73 -2.16 -10.94 -2.43
N PRO A 74 -1.80 -9.80 -1.79
CA PRO A 74 -0.46 -9.56 -1.31
C PRO A 74 -0.15 -10.34 -0.03
N LYS A 75 1.14 -10.60 0.22
CA LYS A 75 1.61 -11.04 1.54
C LYS A 75 1.50 -9.88 2.53
N ILE A 76 1.03 -10.16 3.75
CA ILE A 76 0.92 -9.15 4.79
C ILE A 76 2.04 -9.37 5.80
N TYR A 77 2.83 -8.32 6.05
CA TYR A 77 3.90 -8.31 7.04
C TYR A 77 3.59 -7.27 8.10
N ALA A 78 3.56 -7.70 9.36
CA ALA A 78 3.34 -6.82 10.50
C ALA A 78 3.96 -7.44 11.75
N ALA A 79 4.52 -6.62 12.63
CA ALA A 79 5.11 -7.08 13.88
C ALA A 79 4.05 -7.34 14.96
N ASP A 80 3.03 -6.47 15.05
CA ASP A 80 2.05 -6.43 16.15
C ASP A 80 0.57 -6.44 15.66
N TYR A 81 0.28 -7.05 14.50
CA TYR A 81 -1.06 -7.06 13.88
C TYR A 81 -2.02 -8.08 14.49
#